data_AF-A0AAV5SWD8-F1
#
_entry.id   AF-A0AAV5SWD8-F1
#
_cell.length_a   1.000
_cell.length_b   1.000
_cell.length_c   1.000
_cell.angle_alpha   90.00
_cell.angle_beta   90.00
_cell.angle_gamma   90.00
#
_symmetry.space_group_name_H-M   'P 1'
#
loop_
_entity.id
_entity.type
_entity.pdbx_description
1 polymer ?
#
loop_
_entity_poly.entity_id
_entity_poly.type
_entity_poly.pdbx_seq_one_letter_code
_entity_poly.pdbx_strand_id
1 'polypeptide(L)'
;MVVNSAKDAQLTKAIQDYESLCSLRSSCTPLIEGVPHLDAPDDVRPFFPSWNLVCVGTSSLYSHVSGIRGQFGFIGDTHLHPLDVYLEVDGTTWNRDMAYVESVIKSSSHLPARSKRLRKGTITERVKLFIGMEYECSAGHRQLGMREFDDGIHLVENDLPLYQPCSYRKTPCENAQLMRIHIVTPKAPVTVSINPKIIASESSPVFYPGESLDLSWSRYYILRLPWIYSGPNGVVPRPSTTSHAGLLLSNSISVSYSPLSNW
;
A
#
# COMPACT_ATOMS: atom_id res chain seq x y z
N MET A 1 22.09 -47.83 46.90
CA MET A 1 22.53 -47.06 45.72
C MET A 1 21.38 -47.06 44.73
N VAL A 2 20.61 -45.96 44.67
CA VAL A 2 19.50 -45.85 43.71
C VAL A 2 20.12 -45.47 42.37
N VAL A 3 20.10 -46.42 41.43
CA VAL A 3 20.53 -46.18 40.05
C VAL A 3 19.39 -45.41 39.39
N ASN A 4 19.48 -44.07 39.37
CA ASN A 4 18.61 -43.26 38.53
C ASN A 4 18.85 -43.67 37.08
N SER A 5 17.86 -44.34 36.50
CA SER A 5 17.93 -44.84 35.13
C SER A 5 18.10 -43.65 34.19
N ALA A 6 18.94 -43.79 33.17
CA ALA A 6 19.12 -42.76 32.13
C ALA A 6 17.78 -42.36 31.46
N LYS A 7 16.77 -43.24 31.51
CA LYS A 7 15.41 -42.96 31.06
C LYS A 7 14.67 -41.98 31.96
N ASP A 8 14.87 -42.05 33.27
CA ASP A 8 14.23 -41.14 34.22
C ASP A 8 14.82 -39.74 34.07
N ALA A 9 16.13 -39.63 33.88
CA ALA A 9 16.79 -38.36 33.58
C ALA A 9 16.32 -37.74 32.24
N GLN A 10 16.10 -38.56 31.21
CA GLN A 10 15.53 -38.10 29.93
C GLN A 10 14.09 -37.64 30.07
N LEU A 11 13.27 -38.36 30.86
CA LEU A 11 11.88 -38.00 31.11
C LEU A 11 11.78 -36.69 31.91
N THR A 12 12.58 -36.54 32.96
CA THR A 12 12.65 -35.28 33.74
C THR A 12 13.07 -34.11 32.86
N LYS A 13 14.09 -34.29 32.00
CA LYS A 13 14.50 -33.26 31.05
C LYS A 13 13.39 -32.90 30.06
N ALA A 14 12.69 -33.88 29.52
CA ALA A 14 11.58 -33.64 28.58
C ALA A 14 10.41 -32.87 29.23
N ILE A 15 10.10 -33.15 30.50
CA ILE A 15 9.09 -32.41 31.28
C ILE A 15 9.55 -30.96 31.48
N GLN A 16 10.81 -30.75 31.84
CA GLN A 16 11.38 -29.42 32.07
C GLN A 16 11.45 -28.58 30.79
N ASP A 17 11.79 -29.21 29.66
CA ASP A 17 11.78 -28.59 28.33
C ASP A 17 10.33 -28.23 27.91
N TYR A 18 9.35 -29.09 28.20
CA TYR A 18 7.93 -28.82 27.94
C TYR A 18 7.40 -27.65 28.78
N GLU A 19 7.69 -27.61 30.08
CA GLU A 19 7.32 -26.49 30.96
C GLU A 19 7.97 -25.18 30.52
N SER A 20 9.23 -25.23 30.08
CA SER A 20 9.94 -24.07 29.51
C SER A 20 9.28 -23.58 28.22
N LEU A 21 8.81 -24.49 27.35
CA LEU A 21 8.07 -24.15 26.14
C LEU A 21 6.68 -23.56 26.45
N CYS A 22 5.97 -24.09 27.45
CA CYS A 22 4.71 -23.54 27.93
C CYS A 22 4.90 -22.13 28.50
N SER A 23 5.96 -21.92 29.29
CA SER A 23 6.33 -20.61 29.81
C SER A 23 6.67 -19.61 28.70
N LEU A 24 7.46 -20.03 27.70
CA LEU A 24 7.74 -19.19 26.52
C LEU A 24 6.45 -18.80 25.80
N ARG A 25 5.54 -19.75 25.55
CA ARG A 25 4.24 -19.49 24.90
C ARG A 25 3.36 -18.55 25.71
N SER A 26 3.38 -18.64 27.04
CA SER A 26 2.66 -17.72 27.92
C SER A 26 3.28 -16.32 27.98
N SER A 27 4.56 -16.20 27.61
CA SER A 27 5.27 -14.92 27.47
C SER A 27 5.22 -14.34 26.05
N CYS A 28 4.72 -15.09 25.07
CA CYS A 28 4.59 -14.61 23.70
C CYS A 28 3.48 -13.55 23.66
N THR A 29 3.84 -12.34 23.25
CA THR A 29 2.88 -11.31 22.84
C THR A 29 1.84 -11.97 21.93
N PRO A 30 0.54 -11.85 22.19
CA PRO A 30 -0.46 -12.40 21.29
C PRO A 30 -0.25 -11.78 19.91
N LEU A 31 -0.23 -12.62 18.88
CA LEU A 31 -0.10 -12.21 17.49
C LEU A 31 -1.34 -12.68 16.72
N ILE A 32 -1.83 -11.84 15.82
CA ILE A 32 -2.96 -12.19 14.96
C ILE A 32 -2.46 -13.22 13.94
N GLU A 33 -3.05 -14.42 13.99
CA GLU A 33 -2.82 -15.46 12.98
C GLU A 33 -3.67 -15.16 11.73
N GLY A 34 -3.22 -14.18 10.94
CA GLY A 34 -3.91 -13.77 9.72
C GLY A 34 -3.57 -12.35 9.28
N VAL A 35 -4.39 -11.81 8.38
CA VAL A 35 -4.25 -10.44 7.88
C VAL A 35 -4.84 -9.48 8.93
N PRO A 36 -4.18 -8.33 9.22
CA PRO A 36 -4.77 -7.33 10.11
C PRO A 36 -6.12 -6.84 9.59
N HIS A 37 -7.09 -6.72 10.49
CA HIS A 37 -8.49 -6.42 10.20
C HIS A 37 -9.16 -5.73 11.39
N LEU A 38 -10.27 -5.03 11.14
CA LEU A 38 -10.93 -4.18 12.15
C LEU A 38 -11.54 -4.95 13.34
N ASP A 39 -11.81 -6.24 13.21
CA ASP A 39 -12.34 -7.05 14.31
C ASP A 39 -11.24 -7.56 15.26
N ALA A 40 -9.96 -7.35 14.91
CA ALA A 40 -8.85 -7.73 15.77
C ALA A 40 -8.64 -6.71 16.91
N PRO A 41 -8.16 -7.13 18.09
CA PRO A 41 -7.86 -6.20 19.17
C PRO A 41 -6.71 -5.25 18.80
N ASP A 42 -6.82 -3.97 19.19
CA ASP A 42 -5.88 -2.89 18.83
C ASP A 42 -4.43 -3.12 19.31
N ASP A 43 -4.25 -3.91 20.38
CA ASP A 43 -2.97 -4.18 21.02
C ASP A 43 -2.23 -5.41 20.45
N VAL A 44 -2.86 -6.14 19.52
CA VAL A 44 -2.33 -7.38 18.96
C VAL A 44 -1.69 -7.10 17.59
N ARG A 45 -0.42 -7.47 17.43
CA ARG A 45 0.30 -7.29 16.16
C ARG A 45 0.06 -8.48 15.23
N PRO A 46 0.09 -8.31 13.90
CA PRO A 46 0.01 -9.43 12.98
C PRO A 46 1.24 -10.35 13.09
N PHE A 47 1.04 -11.66 13.01
CA PHE A 47 2.14 -12.63 12.99
C PHE A 47 2.98 -12.52 11.71
N PHE A 48 2.33 -12.21 10.58
CA PHE A 48 3.01 -11.98 9.29
C PHE A 48 2.65 -10.61 8.70
N PRO A 49 3.63 -9.87 8.17
CA PRO A 49 3.36 -8.63 7.45
C PRO A 49 2.79 -8.95 6.06
N SER A 50 1.46 -9.04 5.96
CA SER A 50 0.75 -9.26 4.69
C SER A 50 0.69 -8.00 3.82
N TRP A 51 0.90 -6.83 4.42
CA TRP A 51 0.98 -5.52 3.75
C TRP A 51 2.43 -5.07 3.69
N ASN A 52 2.85 -4.50 2.57
CA ASN A 52 4.23 -4.05 2.42
C ASN A 52 4.33 -2.81 1.53
N LEU A 53 4.77 -1.68 2.11
CA LEU A 53 5.02 -0.44 1.39
C LEU A 53 6.51 -0.32 1.06
N VAL A 54 6.82 -0.15 -0.23
CA VAL A 54 8.20 0.01 -0.71
C VAL A 54 8.35 1.34 -1.42
N CYS A 55 9.32 2.15 -0.99
CA CYS A 55 9.83 3.26 -1.79
C CYS A 55 10.76 2.71 -2.87
N VAL A 56 10.28 2.63 -4.11
CA VAL A 56 11.05 2.14 -5.26
C VAL A 56 12.21 3.08 -5.59
N GLY A 57 11.99 4.39 -5.41
CA GLY A 57 13.00 5.39 -5.69
C GLY A 57 12.39 6.77 -5.93
N THR A 58 13.06 7.56 -6.77
CA THR A 58 12.59 8.90 -7.14
C THR A 58 11.33 8.83 -8.00
N SER A 59 10.51 9.87 -7.93
CA SER A 59 9.31 10.02 -8.79
C SER A 59 9.60 9.95 -10.29
N SER A 60 10.85 10.21 -10.72
CA SER A 60 11.29 10.16 -12.11
C SER A 60 11.37 8.74 -12.71
N LEU A 61 11.24 7.69 -11.89
CA LEU A 61 11.14 6.31 -12.37
C LEU A 61 9.82 6.05 -13.13
N TYR A 62 8.83 6.92 -12.94
CA TYR A 62 7.61 6.97 -13.75
C TYR A 62 7.64 8.21 -14.66
N SER A 63 7.10 8.08 -15.87
CA SER A 63 6.83 9.21 -16.75
C SER A 63 5.52 9.01 -17.49
N HIS A 64 4.72 10.07 -17.59
CA HIS A 64 3.47 10.09 -18.37
C HIS A 64 3.67 9.82 -19.87
N VAL A 65 4.91 9.90 -20.38
CA VAL A 65 5.23 9.61 -21.79
C VAL A 65 5.50 8.13 -22.03
N SER A 66 5.98 7.42 -21.02
CA SER A 66 6.53 6.05 -21.18
C SER A 66 6.01 5.06 -20.15
N GLY A 67 5.03 5.44 -19.34
CA GLY A 67 4.54 4.65 -18.21
C GLY A 67 5.60 4.30 -17.16
N ILE A 68 5.36 3.18 -16.48
CA ILE A 68 6.28 2.56 -15.53
C ILE A 68 7.49 1.97 -16.27
N ARG A 69 8.71 2.35 -15.86
CA ARG A 69 9.96 1.80 -16.40
C ARG A 69 10.54 0.71 -15.50
N GLY A 70 11.26 -0.23 -16.10
CA GLY A 70 12.04 -1.25 -15.37
C GLY A 70 11.21 -2.33 -14.68
N GLN A 71 9.90 -2.40 -14.95
CA GLN A 71 9.06 -3.52 -14.53
C GLN A 71 8.60 -4.30 -15.75
N PHE A 72 8.75 -5.62 -15.68
CA PHE A 72 8.41 -6.54 -16.77
C PHE A 72 7.12 -7.32 -16.44
N GLY A 73 6.51 -7.90 -17.47
CA GLY A 73 5.36 -8.81 -17.32
C GLY A 73 3.98 -8.16 -17.30
N PHE A 74 3.89 -6.84 -17.53
CA PHE A 74 2.61 -6.17 -17.73
C PHE A 74 2.00 -6.53 -19.10
N ILE A 75 0.71 -6.82 -19.11
CA ILE A 75 -0.09 -6.95 -20.32
C ILE A 75 -0.71 -5.59 -20.65
N GLY A 76 -0.29 -5.01 -21.77
CA GLY A 76 -0.85 -3.77 -22.29
C GLY A 76 -0.24 -2.53 -21.63
N ASP A 77 -1.10 -1.58 -21.27
CA ASP A 77 -0.64 -0.26 -20.83
C ASP A 77 -0.02 -0.26 -19.43
N THR A 78 0.96 0.63 -19.24
CA THR A 78 1.72 0.84 -17.99
C THR A 78 1.64 2.29 -17.49
N HIS A 79 0.74 3.09 -18.04
CA HIS A 79 0.49 4.45 -17.55
C HIS A 79 -0.37 4.44 -16.28
N LEU A 80 -0.01 5.31 -15.36
CA LEU A 80 -0.74 5.55 -14.13
C LEU A 80 -1.71 6.72 -14.35
N HIS A 81 -2.85 6.69 -13.67
CA HIS A 81 -3.87 7.72 -13.78
C HIS A 81 -3.43 8.98 -13.04
N PRO A 82 -3.50 10.16 -13.69
CA PRO A 82 -3.18 11.42 -13.04
C PRO A 82 -4.27 11.79 -12.04
N LEU A 83 -3.88 12.14 -10.81
CA LEU A 83 -4.77 12.72 -9.82
C LEU A 83 -4.29 14.12 -9.48
N ASP A 84 -5.17 15.10 -9.69
CA ASP A 84 -4.95 16.49 -9.33
C ASP A 84 -5.65 16.81 -8.02
N VAL A 85 -4.91 17.33 -7.05
CA VAL A 85 -5.42 17.73 -5.74
C VAL A 85 -5.23 19.23 -5.56
N TYR A 86 -6.26 19.89 -5.07
CA TYR A 86 -6.28 21.32 -4.78
C TYR A 86 -6.19 21.53 -3.27
N LEU A 87 -5.20 22.31 -2.84
CA LEU A 87 -4.88 22.56 -1.44
C LEU A 87 -4.99 24.04 -1.13
N GLU A 88 -5.69 24.38 -0.05
CA GLU A 88 -5.66 25.74 0.50
C GLU A 88 -4.45 25.89 1.43
N VAL A 89 -3.57 26.83 1.10
CA VAL A 89 -2.28 27.01 1.79
C VAL A 89 -1.96 28.48 1.98
N ASP A 90 -1.14 28.81 2.98
CA ASP A 90 -0.53 30.15 3.04
C ASP A 90 0.54 30.29 1.96
N GLY A 91 0.37 31.27 1.08
CA GLY A 91 1.25 31.48 -0.07
C GLY A 91 2.69 31.80 0.30
N THR A 92 2.94 32.46 1.44
CA THR A 92 4.31 32.78 1.84
C THR A 92 5.08 31.54 2.29
N THR A 93 4.44 30.73 3.12
CA THR A 93 4.97 29.47 3.64
C THR A 93 5.12 28.45 2.52
N TRP A 94 4.10 28.32 1.65
CA TRP A 94 4.16 27.43 0.49
C TRP A 94 5.32 27.75 -0.44
N ASN A 95 5.54 29.03 -0.76
CA ASN A 95 6.63 29.43 -1.65
C ASN A 95 8.02 29.09 -1.06
N ARG A 96 8.19 29.27 0.25
CA ARG A 96 9.41 28.88 0.97
C ARG A 96 9.64 27.38 0.92
N ASP A 97 8.61 26.59 1.24
CA ASP A 97 8.72 25.12 1.32
C ASP A 97 8.89 24.50 -0.07
N MET A 98 8.23 25.06 -1.09
CA MET A 98 8.47 24.73 -2.49
C MET A 98 9.92 25.03 -2.91
N ALA A 99 10.50 26.16 -2.48
CA ALA A 99 11.89 26.48 -2.79
C ALA A 99 12.87 25.46 -2.18
N TYR A 100 12.58 24.97 -0.98
CA TYR A 100 13.33 23.88 -0.35
C TYR A 100 13.20 22.55 -1.12
N VAL A 101 11.97 22.13 -1.46
CA VAL A 101 11.76 20.91 -2.26
C VAL A 101 12.47 21.01 -3.61
N GLU A 102 12.37 22.16 -4.27
CA GLU A 102 13.07 22.41 -5.54
C GLU A 102 14.58 22.38 -5.39
N SER A 103 15.16 22.89 -4.29
CA SER A 103 16.61 22.84 -4.07
C SER A 103 17.09 21.41 -3.89
N VAL A 104 16.40 20.61 -3.06
CA VAL A 104 16.74 19.20 -2.83
C VAL A 104 16.66 18.39 -4.12
N ILE A 105 15.60 18.60 -4.93
CA ILE A 105 15.46 17.92 -6.22
C ILE A 105 16.52 18.41 -7.22
N LYS A 106 16.80 19.72 -7.30
CA LYS A 106 17.79 20.29 -8.26
C LYS A 106 19.23 19.96 -7.93
N SER A 107 19.58 19.59 -6.70
CA SER A 107 20.88 18.95 -6.41
C SER A 107 21.14 17.70 -7.28
N SER A 108 20.10 17.15 -7.93
CA SER A 108 20.17 16.06 -8.90
C SER A 108 19.91 16.46 -10.38
N SER A 109 19.70 17.74 -10.70
CA SER A 109 19.43 18.19 -12.09
C SER A 109 19.65 19.71 -12.33
N HIS A 110 20.39 20.07 -13.40
CA HIS A 110 20.68 21.44 -13.85
C HIS A 110 19.51 22.16 -14.56
N LEU A 111 18.34 22.27 -13.92
CA LEU A 111 17.21 23.00 -14.51
C LEU A 111 17.08 24.43 -13.98
N PRO A 112 16.81 25.43 -14.84
CA PRO A 112 16.70 26.83 -14.46
C PRO A 112 15.54 27.06 -13.48
N ALA A 113 15.76 27.93 -12.49
CA ALA A 113 14.75 28.28 -11.51
C ALA A 113 13.58 29.02 -12.18
N ARG A 114 12.37 28.48 -12.05
CA ARG A 114 11.17 29.14 -12.55
C ARG A 114 10.84 30.30 -11.62
N SER A 115 11.02 31.53 -12.09
CA SER A 115 10.64 32.75 -11.35
C SER A 115 9.14 32.71 -11.07
N LYS A 116 8.76 32.47 -9.81
CA LYS A 116 7.37 32.54 -9.34
C LYS A 116 7.18 33.85 -8.57
N ARG A 117 6.14 34.62 -8.91
CA ARG A 117 5.75 35.81 -8.15
C ARG A 117 5.42 35.40 -6.72
N LEU A 118 5.90 36.16 -5.74
CA LEU A 118 5.59 35.94 -4.33
C LEU A 118 4.08 36.14 -4.12
N ARG A 119 3.38 35.06 -3.82
CA ARG A 119 1.93 35.07 -3.51
C ARG A 119 1.77 35.20 -1.99
N LYS A 120 0.97 36.16 -1.53
CA LYS A 120 0.70 36.40 -0.11
C LYS A 120 -0.74 36.02 0.25
N GLY A 121 -0.95 35.59 1.50
CA GLY A 121 -2.26 35.17 2.00
C GLY A 121 -2.65 33.75 1.58
N THR A 122 -3.87 33.36 1.89
CA THR A 122 -4.42 32.05 1.51
C THR A 122 -4.56 31.94 0.00
N ILE A 123 -3.99 30.89 -0.58
CA ILE A 123 -4.05 30.57 -2.00
C ILE A 123 -4.44 29.11 -2.20
N THR A 124 -5.04 28.80 -3.35
CA THR A 124 -5.28 27.42 -3.78
C THR A 124 -4.16 26.97 -4.70
N GLU A 125 -3.44 25.92 -4.31
CA GLU A 125 -2.37 25.32 -5.10
C GLU A 125 -2.76 23.92 -5.58
N ARG A 126 -2.42 23.62 -6.84
CA ARG A 126 -2.70 22.33 -7.45
C ARG A 126 -1.44 21.47 -7.42
N VAL A 127 -1.52 20.30 -6.82
CA VAL A 127 -0.48 19.26 -6.87
C VAL A 127 -0.98 18.07 -7.67
N LYS A 128 -0.06 17.41 -8.39
CA LYS A 128 -0.37 16.25 -9.21
C LYS A 128 0.41 15.04 -8.72
N LEU A 129 -0.32 13.95 -8.44
CA LEU A 129 0.22 12.62 -8.22
C LEU A 129 -0.27 11.67 -9.31
N PHE A 130 0.30 10.46 -9.36
CA PHE A 130 -0.16 9.41 -10.26
C PHE A 130 -0.43 8.13 -9.48
N ILE A 131 -1.56 7.49 -9.77
CA ILE A 131 -2.02 6.28 -9.07
C ILE A 131 -2.33 5.19 -10.09
N GLY A 132 -2.06 3.93 -9.75
CA GLY A 132 -2.51 2.80 -10.56
C GLY A 132 -2.74 1.56 -9.74
N MET A 133 -3.74 0.80 -10.16
CA MET A 133 -4.19 -0.42 -9.52
C MET A 133 -3.68 -1.62 -10.31
N GLU A 134 -2.70 -2.33 -9.79
CA GLU A 134 -2.12 -3.50 -10.46
C GLU A 134 -2.80 -4.79 -9.99
N TYR A 135 -3.36 -5.50 -10.95
CA TYR A 135 -3.99 -6.79 -10.75
C TYR A 135 -3.11 -7.92 -11.29
N GLU A 136 -3.10 -9.05 -10.59
CA GLU A 136 -2.33 -10.24 -10.94
C GLU A 136 -3.22 -11.49 -10.85
N CYS A 137 -3.25 -12.32 -11.90
CA CYS A 137 -3.95 -13.60 -11.89
C CYS A 137 -3.04 -14.75 -11.42
N SER A 138 -3.61 -15.94 -11.15
CA SER A 138 -2.84 -17.12 -10.72
C SER A 138 -1.80 -17.59 -11.74
N ALA A 139 -2.04 -17.39 -13.03
CA ALA A 139 -1.05 -17.62 -14.10
C ALA A 139 0.07 -16.56 -14.17
N GLY A 140 0.06 -15.54 -13.31
CA GLY A 140 1.10 -14.49 -13.23
C GLY A 140 0.94 -13.35 -14.24
N HIS A 141 -0.20 -13.25 -14.94
CA HIS A 141 -0.47 -12.11 -15.81
C HIS A 141 -0.75 -10.86 -14.98
N ARG A 142 0.06 -9.81 -15.21
CA ARG A 142 -0.06 -8.52 -14.52
C ARG A 142 -0.71 -7.50 -15.44
N GLN A 143 -1.64 -6.71 -14.92
CA GLN A 143 -2.27 -5.64 -15.68
C GLN A 143 -2.56 -4.46 -14.76
N LEU A 144 -2.44 -3.24 -15.29
CA LEU A 144 -3.12 -2.10 -14.67
C LEU A 144 -4.61 -2.19 -14.99
N GLY A 145 -5.42 -2.20 -13.95
CA GLY A 145 -6.88 -2.28 -14.00
C GLY A 145 -7.54 -0.91 -14.11
N MET A 146 -8.88 -0.92 -14.18
CA MET A 146 -9.72 0.28 -14.19
C MET A 146 -9.41 1.24 -15.36
N ARG A 147 -9.21 0.68 -16.55
CA ARG A 147 -8.87 1.42 -17.77
C ARG A 147 -9.99 2.33 -18.26
N GLU A 148 -11.20 2.09 -17.78
CA GLU A 148 -12.38 2.90 -18.01
C GLU A 148 -12.30 4.29 -17.36
N PHE A 149 -11.40 4.51 -16.40
CA PHE A 149 -11.21 5.82 -15.80
C PHE A 149 -10.11 6.60 -16.52
N ASP A 150 -10.39 7.83 -16.90
CA ASP A 150 -9.39 8.71 -17.53
C ASP A 150 -8.48 9.40 -16.49
N ASP A 151 -8.90 9.45 -15.24
CA ASP A 151 -8.22 10.15 -14.15
C ASP A 151 -8.18 9.33 -12.86
N GLY A 152 -7.33 9.79 -11.94
CA GLY A 152 -7.12 9.13 -10.66
C GLY A 152 -8.17 9.51 -9.60
N ILE A 153 -9.06 10.48 -9.86
CA ILE A 153 -10.07 10.85 -8.85
C ILE A 153 -11.11 9.73 -8.72
N HIS A 154 -11.50 9.13 -9.84
CA HIS A 154 -12.42 7.97 -9.82
C HIS A 154 -11.81 6.76 -9.09
N LEU A 155 -10.49 6.59 -9.14
CA LEU A 155 -9.80 5.52 -8.40
C LEU A 155 -9.79 5.73 -6.88
N VAL A 156 -9.93 6.97 -6.43
CA VAL A 156 -9.91 7.31 -5.00
C VAL A 156 -11.33 7.43 -4.46
N GLU A 157 -12.28 7.99 -5.21
CA GLU A 157 -13.63 8.28 -4.72
C GLU A 157 -14.60 7.10 -4.83
N ASN A 158 -14.27 6.06 -5.63
CA ASN A 158 -15.13 4.90 -5.80
C ASN A 158 -14.57 3.66 -5.12
N ASP A 159 -15.46 2.78 -4.68
CA ASP A 159 -15.08 1.44 -4.29
C ASP A 159 -14.64 0.67 -5.55
N LEU A 160 -13.47 0.04 -5.49
CA LEU A 160 -12.89 -0.68 -6.61
C LEU A 160 -12.94 -2.19 -6.36
N PRO A 161 -13.12 -3.02 -7.40
CA PRO A 161 -13.18 -4.45 -7.22
C PRO A 161 -11.84 -5.04 -6.73
N LEU A 162 -11.85 -5.89 -5.71
CA LEU A 162 -10.64 -6.64 -5.30
C LEU A 162 -10.24 -7.67 -6.37
N TYR A 163 -11.23 -8.29 -7.02
CA TYR A 163 -11.05 -9.25 -8.10
C TYR A 163 -11.74 -8.75 -9.37
N GLN A 164 -11.11 -8.96 -10.52
CA GLN A 164 -11.70 -8.67 -11.81
C GLN A 164 -11.25 -9.70 -12.87
N PRO A 165 -11.93 -9.79 -14.03
CA PRO A 165 -11.48 -10.64 -15.13
C PRO A 165 -10.06 -10.28 -15.61
N CYS A 166 -9.23 -11.29 -15.84
CA CYS A 166 -7.93 -11.10 -16.47
C CYS A 166 -8.11 -10.67 -17.94
N SER A 167 -7.29 -9.72 -18.40
CA SER A 167 -7.30 -9.23 -19.80
C SER A 167 -6.69 -10.24 -20.78
N TYR A 168 -6.10 -11.33 -20.27
CA TYR A 168 -5.54 -12.37 -21.12
C TYR A 168 -6.64 -13.20 -21.76
N ARG A 169 -6.62 -13.29 -23.09
CA ARG A 169 -7.75 -13.79 -23.90
C ARG A 169 -7.88 -15.32 -23.99
N LYS A 170 -7.14 -16.10 -23.19
CA LYS A 170 -7.31 -17.56 -23.19
C LYS A 170 -8.41 -17.98 -22.22
N THR A 171 -9.28 -18.87 -22.68
CA THR A 171 -10.30 -19.52 -21.86
C THR A 171 -9.74 -20.77 -21.17
N PRO A 172 -10.12 -21.05 -19.91
CA PRO A 172 -10.96 -20.21 -19.05
C PRO A 172 -10.23 -18.95 -18.57
N CYS A 173 -10.92 -17.81 -18.58
CA CYS A 173 -10.35 -16.54 -18.11
C CYS A 173 -10.25 -16.57 -16.59
N GLU A 174 -9.06 -16.42 -16.04
CA GLU A 174 -8.84 -16.39 -14.59
C GLU A 174 -9.23 -15.02 -14.00
N ASN A 175 -9.59 -15.00 -12.72
CA ASN A 175 -9.67 -13.75 -11.96
C ASN A 175 -8.26 -13.23 -11.66
N ALA A 176 -8.05 -11.94 -11.91
CA ALA A 176 -6.90 -11.20 -11.41
C ALA A 176 -7.30 -10.49 -10.10
N GLN A 177 -6.44 -10.60 -9.09
CA GLN A 177 -6.62 -9.93 -7.79
C GLN A 177 -5.82 -8.63 -7.76
N LEU A 178 -6.36 -7.57 -7.16
CA LEU A 178 -5.62 -6.35 -6.86
C LEU A 178 -4.48 -6.70 -5.90
N MET A 179 -3.25 -6.60 -6.42
CA MET A 179 -2.05 -7.00 -5.69
C MET A 179 -1.18 -5.82 -5.29
N ARG A 180 -1.20 -4.72 -6.06
CA ARG A 180 -0.32 -3.57 -5.81
C ARG A 180 -1.01 -2.26 -6.14
N ILE A 181 -0.78 -1.26 -5.31
CA ILE A 181 -1.17 0.14 -5.57
C ILE A 181 0.12 0.92 -5.83
N HIS A 182 0.21 1.49 -7.02
CA HIS A 182 1.32 2.32 -7.47
C HIS A 182 1.01 3.77 -7.14
N ILE A 183 1.94 4.48 -6.51
CA ILE A 183 1.75 5.87 -6.10
C ILE A 183 3.01 6.66 -6.40
N VAL A 184 2.91 7.63 -7.30
CA VAL A 184 3.99 8.58 -7.59
C VAL A 184 3.64 9.90 -6.92
N THR A 185 4.35 10.22 -5.84
CA THR A 185 4.06 11.41 -5.04
C THR A 185 4.50 12.69 -5.74
N PRO A 186 3.81 13.83 -5.50
CA PRO A 186 4.10 15.07 -6.18
C PRO A 186 5.50 15.59 -5.89
N LYS A 187 6.03 16.41 -6.80
CA LYS A 187 7.23 17.22 -6.57
C LYS A 187 6.88 18.53 -5.84
N ALA A 188 6.22 18.40 -4.69
CA ALA A 188 5.70 19.49 -3.86
C ALA A 188 5.77 19.08 -2.38
N PRO A 189 5.80 20.02 -1.42
CA PRO A 189 5.98 19.75 0.01
C PRO A 189 4.69 19.20 0.66
N VAL A 190 4.14 18.13 0.12
CA VAL A 190 2.88 17.52 0.60
C VAL A 190 3.14 16.12 1.14
N THR A 191 2.35 15.72 2.12
CA THR A 191 2.30 14.35 2.62
C THR A 191 1.14 13.65 1.93
N VAL A 192 1.41 12.52 1.31
CA VAL A 192 0.37 11.62 0.79
C VAL A 192 0.20 10.51 1.81
N SER A 193 -1.01 10.31 2.31
CA SER A 193 -1.32 9.29 3.32
C SER A 193 -2.22 8.21 2.71
N ILE A 194 -1.87 6.94 2.91
CA ILE A 194 -2.63 5.80 2.39
C ILE A 194 -3.08 4.88 3.52
N ASN A 195 -4.37 4.55 3.54
CA ASN A 195 -5.00 3.62 4.48
C ASN A 195 -6.05 2.78 3.74
N PRO A 196 -5.62 1.74 3.00
CA PRO A 196 -6.53 0.91 2.23
C PRO A 196 -7.40 0.06 3.14
N LYS A 197 -8.68 -0.05 2.78
CA LYS A 197 -9.63 -0.94 3.46
C LYS A 197 -10.19 -1.93 2.45
N ILE A 198 -10.09 -3.22 2.74
CA ILE A 198 -10.50 -4.30 1.85
C ILE A 198 -11.61 -5.11 2.49
N ILE A 199 -12.68 -5.36 1.72
CA ILE A 199 -13.69 -6.38 2.01
C ILE A 199 -13.48 -7.50 0.99
N ALA A 200 -12.96 -8.65 1.42
CA ALA A 200 -12.61 -9.74 0.50
C ALA A 200 -13.84 -10.57 0.06
N SER A 201 -14.84 -10.69 0.93
CA SER A 201 -16.15 -11.27 0.70
C SER A 201 -17.19 -10.61 1.62
N GLU A 202 -18.48 -10.78 1.34
CA GLU A 202 -19.57 -10.17 2.11
C GLU A 202 -19.54 -10.51 3.61
N SER A 203 -19.02 -11.69 3.97
CA SER A 203 -18.89 -12.15 5.36
C SER A 203 -17.50 -11.96 5.96
N SER A 204 -16.57 -11.36 5.21
CA SER A 204 -15.20 -11.11 5.68
C SER A 204 -15.12 -9.82 6.49
N PRO A 205 -14.20 -9.74 7.47
CA PRO A 205 -13.92 -8.48 8.14
C PRO A 205 -13.29 -7.48 7.17
N VAL A 206 -13.23 -6.21 7.59
CA VAL A 206 -12.51 -5.19 6.83
C VAL A 206 -11.01 -5.32 7.13
N PHE A 207 -10.24 -5.72 6.13
CA PHE A 207 -8.78 -5.82 6.22
C PHE A 207 -8.11 -4.48 5.93
N TYR A 208 -7.07 -4.14 6.69
CA TYR A 208 -6.32 -2.90 6.54
C TYR A 208 -4.91 -3.06 7.14
N PRO A 209 -3.98 -2.13 6.91
CA PRO A 209 -2.60 -2.26 7.41
C PRO A 209 -2.44 -2.10 8.93
N GLY A 210 -3.48 -1.68 9.66
CA GLY A 210 -3.42 -1.33 11.08
C GLY A 210 -3.26 0.18 11.33
N GLU A 211 -2.55 0.88 10.45
CA GLU A 211 -2.34 2.33 10.53
C GLU A 211 -2.30 2.99 9.14
N SER A 212 -2.43 4.31 9.13
CA SER A 212 -2.21 5.10 7.91
C SER A 212 -0.72 5.22 7.61
N LEU A 213 -0.35 5.06 6.34
CA LEU A 213 1.03 5.09 5.88
C LEU A 213 1.33 6.41 5.18
N ASP A 214 2.26 7.18 5.72
CA ASP A 214 2.67 8.46 5.15
C ASP A 214 3.82 8.31 4.15
N LEU A 215 3.64 8.92 2.98
CA LEU A 215 4.56 8.85 1.85
C LEU A 215 5.31 10.17 1.71
N SER A 216 6.63 10.09 1.57
CA SER A 216 7.45 11.26 1.30
C SER A 216 7.22 11.81 -0.11
N TRP A 217 7.41 13.11 -0.27
CA TRP A 217 7.28 13.80 -1.55
C TRP A 217 8.36 13.38 -2.58
N SER A 218 8.05 13.56 -3.86
CA SER A 218 8.92 13.25 -5.01
C SER A 218 9.49 11.83 -5.06
N ARG A 219 8.69 10.83 -4.67
CA ARG A 219 9.05 9.41 -4.68
C ARG A 219 8.06 8.58 -5.48
N TYR A 220 8.48 7.37 -5.81
CA TYR A 220 7.62 6.34 -6.36
C TYR A 220 7.50 5.21 -5.34
N TYR A 221 6.28 4.94 -4.91
CA TYR A 221 5.92 3.90 -3.97
C TYR A 221 5.09 2.80 -4.62
N ILE A 222 5.25 1.60 -4.09
CA ILE A 222 4.38 0.46 -4.36
C ILE A 222 3.91 -0.08 -3.02
N LEU A 223 2.60 -0.03 -2.79
CA LEU A 223 1.97 -0.74 -1.68
C LEU A 223 1.52 -2.11 -2.18
N ARG A 224 2.08 -3.17 -1.62
CA ARG A 224 1.67 -4.56 -1.87
C ARG A 224 0.57 -4.95 -0.90
N LEU A 225 -0.51 -5.49 -1.45
CA LEU A 225 -1.65 -6.01 -0.72
C LEU A 225 -1.45 -7.49 -0.37
N PRO A 226 -2.20 -8.02 0.62
CA PRO A 226 -2.20 -9.44 0.95
C PRO A 226 -2.53 -10.32 -0.26
N TRP A 227 -1.77 -11.40 -0.44
CA TRP A 227 -2.07 -12.42 -1.45
C TRP A 227 -3.27 -13.30 -1.05
N ILE A 228 -3.34 -13.62 0.25
CA ILE A 228 -4.40 -14.40 0.88
C ILE A 228 -4.98 -13.55 2.00
N TYR A 229 -6.30 -13.42 2.03
CA TYR A 229 -7.03 -12.78 3.11
C TYR A 229 -7.50 -13.86 4.09
N SER A 230 -7.10 -13.74 5.35
CA SER A 230 -7.54 -14.64 6.42
C SER A 230 -7.86 -13.83 7.67
N GLY A 231 -8.98 -14.17 8.29
CA GLY A 231 -9.50 -13.50 9.49
C GLY A 231 -10.11 -14.51 10.46
N PRO A 232 -11.03 -14.08 11.34
CA PRO A 232 -11.59 -14.92 12.41
C PRO A 232 -12.33 -16.15 11.87
N ASN A 233 -12.92 -16.03 10.69
CA ASN A 233 -13.65 -17.10 10.01
C ASN A 233 -12.75 -18.01 9.14
N GLY A 234 -11.43 -17.86 9.25
CA GLY A 234 -10.45 -18.57 8.44
C GLY A 234 -10.09 -17.85 7.15
N VAL A 235 -9.62 -18.62 6.17
CA VAL A 235 -9.17 -18.11 4.87
C VAL A 235 -10.39 -17.75 3.99
N VAL A 236 -10.39 -16.54 3.43
CA VAL A 236 -11.37 -16.12 2.43
C VAL A 236 -10.95 -16.68 1.07
N PRO A 237 -11.73 -17.59 0.46
CA PRO A 237 -11.38 -18.18 -0.82
C PRO A 237 -11.50 -17.13 -1.94
N ARG A 238 -10.66 -17.27 -2.98
CA ARG A 238 -10.84 -16.48 -4.20
C ARG A 238 -12.16 -16.84 -4.89
N PRO A 239 -12.82 -15.89 -5.57
CA PRO A 239 -14.02 -16.17 -6.34
C PRO A 239 -13.75 -17.24 -7.40
N SER A 240 -14.60 -18.26 -7.43
CA SER A 240 -14.52 -19.38 -8.38
C SER A 240 -15.01 -19.00 -9.78
N THR A 241 -15.91 -18.02 -9.87
CA THR A 241 -16.43 -17.46 -11.13
C THR A 241 -15.69 -16.20 -11.51
N THR A 242 -15.42 -16.03 -12.81
CA THR A 242 -14.79 -14.81 -13.34
C THR A 242 -15.76 -13.63 -13.24
N SER A 243 -15.59 -12.78 -12.23
CA SER A 243 -16.49 -11.66 -11.96
C SER A 243 -15.78 -10.58 -11.16
N HIS A 244 -16.38 -9.39 -11.12
CA HIS A 244 -16.04 -8.40 -10.13
C HIS A 244 -16.51 -8.88 -8.76
N ALA A 245 -15.61 -8.92 -7.77
CA ALA A 245 -15.92 -9.39 -6.43
C ALA A 245 -14.92 -8.82 -5.42
N GLY A 246 -15.37 -8.71 -4.16
CA GLY A 246 -14.63 -8.01 -3.11
C GLY A 246 -14.41 -6.54 -3.45
N LEU A 247 -14.02 -5.73 -2.47
CA LEU A 247 -13.90 -4.29 -2.62
C LEU A 247 -12.64 -3.76 -1.94
N LEU A 248 -11.92 -2.90 -2.64
CA LEU A 248 -11.15 -1.82 -2.04
C LEU A 248 -12.08 -0.64 -1.84
N LEU A 249 -12.27 -0.24 -0.58
CA LEU A 249 -13.14 0.87 -0.26
C LEU A 249 -12.52 2.20 -0.71
N SER A 250 -13.39 3.10 -1.15
CA SER A 250 -13.08 4.49 -1.49
C SER A 250 -12.40 5.23 -0.35
N ASN A 251 -11.81 6.38 -0.69
CA ASN A 251 -11.13 7.31 0.21
C ASN A 251 -9.93 6.70 0.96
N SER A 252 -9.32 5.68 0.35
CA SER A 252 -8.12 5.02 0.87
C SER A 252 -6.86 5.87 0.74
N ILE A 253 -6.88 6.95 -0.05
CA ILE A 253 -5.73 7.83 -0.29
C ILE A 253 -6.16 9.27 0.01
N SER A 254 -5.35 9.98 0.80
CA SER A 254 -5.54 11.39 1.11
C SER A 254 -4.24 12.16 0.90
N VAL A 255 -4.34 13.45 0.63
CA VAL A 255 -3.19 14.33 0.43
C VAL A 255 -3.37 15.55 1.31
N SER A 256 -2.37 15.85 2.13
CA SER A 256 -2.38 17.00 3.03
C SER A 256 -1.09 17.79 2.91
N TYR A 257 -1.19 19.09 3.19
CA TYR A 257 -0.05 19.97 3.34
C TYR A 257 0.17 20.25 4.82
N SER A 258 1.37 19.95 5.30
CA SER A 258 1.86 20.42 6.60
C SER A 258 3.12 21.23 6.34
N PRO A 259 3.18 22.50 6.79
CA PRO A 259 4.38 23.30 6.63
C PRO A 259 5.63 22.59 7.13
N LEU A 260 6.69 22.67 6.34
CA LEU A 260 8.00 22.22 6.79
C LEU A 260 8.42 23.14 7.94
N SER A 261 8.51 22.59 9.15
CA SER A 261 8.99 23.33 10.31
C SER A 261 10.37 23.93 10.00
N ASN A 262 10.64 25.14 10.51
CA ASN A 262 11.91 25.83 10.29
C ASN A 262 13.09 24.91 10.66
N TRP A 263 13.83 24.44 9.66
CA TRP A 263 15.18 23.91 9.81
C TRP A 263 16.16 25.07 9.72
#